data_AF-A0AA95I357-F1
#
_entry.id   AF-A0AA95I357-F1
#
_cell.length_a   1.000
_cell.length_b   1.000
_cell.length_c   1.000
_cell.angle_alpha   90.00
_cell.angle_beta   90.00
_cell.angle_gamma   90.00
#
_symmetry.space_group_name_H-M   'P 1'
#
loop_
_entity.id
_entity.type
_entity.pdbx_description
1 polymer ?
#
loop_
_entity_poly.entity_id
_entity_poly.type
_entity_poly.pdbx_seq_one_letter_code
_entity_poly.pdbx_strand_id
1 'polypeptide(L)'
;MSRQITDPEFLSFCETAKPIEVVEKITNHNIRGLENIALRSISTRNKLPANVVNLLVAYFYSHYGNQVYNRNDLARLYDYWASRDVRTMAKAAEMVQEDIEEVLKSLK
;
A
#
# COMPACT_ATOMS: atom_id res chain seq x y z
N MET A 1 -7.15 -12.27 2.07
CA MET A 1 -6.12 -11.55 2.85
C MET A 1 -6.53 -10.13 3.25
N SER A 2 -7.42 -9.44 2.51
CA SER A 2 -7.90 -8.09 2.85
C SER A 2 -8.44 -7.91 4.28
N ARG A 3 -9.07 -8.94 4.86
CA ARG A 3 -9.63 -8.88 6.24
C ARG A 3 -8.59 -8.62 7.34
N GLN A 4 -7.31 -8.92 7.11
CA GLN A 4 -6.23 -8.74 8.11
C GLN A 4 -5.52 -7.39 8.02
N ILE A 5 -5.81 -6.58 7.00
CA ILE A 5 -5.24 -5.21 6.89
C ILE A 5 -6.27 -4.13 7.24
N THR A 6 -7.53 -4.54 7.42
CA THR A 6 -8.65 -3.66 7.82
C THR A 6 -9.11 -3.89 9.26
N ASP A 7 -8.50 -4.81 10.00
CA ASP A 7 -8.83 -4.96 11.41
C ASP A 7 -8.35 -3.74 12.23
N PRO A 8 -9.03 -3.40 13.34
CA PRO A 8 -8.72 -2.20 14.10
C PRO A 8 -7.28 -2.12 14.62
N GLU A 9 -6.66 -3.25 14.94
CA GLU A 9 -5.29 -3.31 15.44
C GLU A 9 -4.29 -2.94 14.32
N PHE A 10 -4.50 -3.51 13.12
CA PHE A 10 -3.66 -3.20 11.97
C PHE A 10 -3.85 -1.76 11.49
N LEU A 11 -5.08 -1.25 11.49
CA LEU A 11 -5.33 0.17 11.18
C LEU A 11 -4.64 1.09 12.18
N SER A 12 -4.68 0.76 13.47
CA SER A 12 -3.96 1.51 14.52
C SER A 12 -2.45 1.48 14.32
N PHE A 13 -1.90 0.33 13.90
CA PHE A 13 -0.49 0.23 13.51
C PHE A 13 -0.14 1.15 12.33
N CYS A 14 -1.01 1.23 11.32
CA CYS A 14 -0.80 2.10 10.16
C CYS A 14 -0.78 3.60 10.51
N GLU A 15 -1.39 4.02 11.62
CA GLU A 15 -1.38 5.44 12.05
C GLU A 15 0.04 5.94 12.40
N THR A 16 0.91 5.07 12.90
CA THR A 16 2.23 5.46 13.42
C THR A 16 3.40 4.80 12.69
N ALA A 17 3.15 3.73 11.94
CA ALA A 17 4.20 2.99 11.24
C ALA A 17 4.89 3.83 10.15
N LYS A 18 6.08 3.39 9.76
CA LYS A 18 6.74 3.77 8.53
C LYS A 18 6.39 2.77 7.43
N PRO A 19 6.41 3.18 6.15
CA PRO A 19 6.14 2.28 5.03
C PRO A 19 6.97 0.98 5.07
N ILE A 20 8.25 1.06 5.48
CA ILE A 20 9.13 -0.10 5.56
C ILE A 20 8.66 -1.11 6.63
N GLU A 21 8.23 -0.63 7.80
CA GLU A 21 7.74 -1.47 8.91
C GLU A 21 6.46 -2.20 8.52
N VAL A 22 5.63 -1.56 7.68
CA VAL A 22 4.43 -2.21 7.10
C VAL A 22 4.83 -3.35 6.18
N VAL A 23 5.83 -3.16 5.31
CA VAL A 23 6.31 -4.24 4.44
C VAL A 23 6.85 -5.39 5.27
N GLU A 24 7.68 -5.13 6.30
CA GLU A 24 8.22 -6.16 7.19
C GLU A 24 7.13 -6.99 7.85
N LYS A 25 6.09 -6.32 8.35
CA LYS A 25 4.94 -6.99 8.99
C LYS A 25 4.20 -7.90 8.02
N ILE A 26 4.06 -7.51 6.75
CA ILE A 26 3.36 -8.29 5.73
C ILE A 26 4.22 -9.40 5.11
N THR A 27 5.53 -9.16 4.93
CA THR A 27 6.44 -10.11 4.29
C THR A 27 7.21 -10.98 5.28
N ASN A 28 6.86 -10.94 6.58
CA ASN A 28 7.59 -11.63 7.64
C ASN A 28 9.09 -11.30 7.64
N HIS A 29 9.42 -10.01 7.56
CA HIS A 29 10.79 -9.46 7.48
C HIS A 29 11.58 -9.89 6.22
N ASN A 30 10.92 -10.49 5.22
CA ASN A 30 11.55 -10.82 3.95
C ASN A 30 11.49 -9.60 3.01
N ILE A 31 12.39 -8.64 3.21
CA ILE A 31 12.56 -7.50 2.29
C ILE A 31 13.63 -7.84 1.26
N ARG A 32 13.27 -7.79 -0.03
CA ARG A 32 14.21 -7.96 -1.13
C ARG A 32 14.52 -6.61 -1.79
N GLY A 33 15.37 -6.63 -2.80
CA GLY A 33 15.74 -5.42 -3.54
C GLY A 33 14.54 -4.73 -4.20
N LEU A 34 13.56 -5.50 -4.68
CA LEU A 34 12.40 -4.97 -5.38
C LEU A 34 11.51 -4.12 -4.46
N GLU A 35 11.29 -4.57 -3.23
CA GLU A 35 10.48 -3.85 -2.22
C GLU A 35 11.10 -2.49 -1.92
N ASN A 36 12.42 -2.44 -1.76
CA ASN A 36 13.16 -1.20 -1.54
C ASN A 36 13.03 -0.22 -2.72
N ILE A 37 13.05 -0.73 -3.96
CA ILE A 37 12.90 0.11 -5.15
C ILE A 37 11.47 0.66 -5.24
N ALA A 38 10.46 -0.19 -5.01
CA ALA A 38 9.06 0.23 -5.03
C ALA A 38 8.78 1.28 -3.94
N LEU A 39 9.25 1.09 -2.71
CA LEU A 39 9.06 2.08 -1.62
C LEU A 39 9.72 3.43 -1.93
N ARG A 40 10.91 3.45 -2.54
CA ARG A 40 11.55 4.70 -2.98
C ARG A 40 10.73 5.45 -4.03
N SER A 41 9.95 4.75 -4.84
CA SER A 41 9.12 5.39 -5.87
C SER A 41 7.97 6.24 -5.29
N ILE A 42 7.63 6.03 -4.02
CA ILE A 42 6.59 6.77 -3.31
C ILE A 42 7.13 7.64 -2.16
N SER A 43 8.39 7.48 -1.76
CA SER A 43 8.97 8.20 -0.61
C SER A 43 9.09 9.71 -0.81
N THR A 44 9.17 10.18 -2.05
CA THR A 44 9.21 11.61 -2.40
C THR A 44 7.81 12.22 -2.63
N ARG A 45 6.75 11.41 -2.57
CA ARG A 45 5.38 11.84 -2.86
C ARG A 45 4.67 12.27 -1.58
N ASN A 46 3.98 13.40 -1.60
CA ASN A 46 3.34 14.01 -0.43
C ASN A 46 1.83 14.31 -0.62
N LYS A 47 1.19 13.70 -1.62
CA LYS A 47 -0.23 13.90 -1.91
C LYS A 47 -1.16 13.10 -0.98
N LEU A 48 -0.66 12.05 -0.35
CA LEU A 48 -1.43 11.21 0.58
C LEU A 48 -0.89 11.38 2.01
N PRO A 49 -1.75 11.41 3.03
CA PRO A 49 -1.33 11.33 4.44
C PRO A 49 -0.52 10.06 4.72
N ALA A 50 0.41 10.12 5.67
CA ALA A 50 1.33 9.02 5.95
C ALA A 50 0.62 7.72 6.33
N ASN A 51 -0.42 7.80 7.17
CA ASN A 51 -1.24 6.66 7.56
C ASN A 51 -1.97 6.00 6.37
N VAL A 52 -2.49 6.81 5.43
CA VAL A 52 -3.08 6.32 4.19
C VAL A 52 -2.03 5.63 3.32
N VAL A 53 -0.82 6.20 3.23
CA VAL A 53 0.30 5.57 2.50
C VAL A 53 0.66 4.21 3.12
N ASN A 54 0.67 4.12 4.45
CA ASN A 54 0.93 2.86 5.13
C ASN A 54 -0.12 1.80 4.80
N LEU A 55 -1.41 2.15 4.79
CA LEU A 55 -2.46 1.21 4.39
C LEU A 55 -2.40 0.83 2.90
N LEU A 56 -2.03 1.78 2.01
CA LEU A 56 -1.77 1.51 0.60
C LEU A 56 -0.63 0.49 0.43
N VAL A 57 0.45 0.64 1.19
CA VAL A 57 1.59 -0.28 1.19
C VAL A 57 1.16 -1.66 1.67
N ALA A 58 0.38 -1.73 2.77
CA ALA A 58 -0.17 -2.98 3.26
C ALA A 58 -1.04 -3.66 2.21
N TYR A 59 -1.93 -2.91 1.55
CA TYR A 59 -2.78 -3.40 0.46
C TYR A 59 -1.95 -3.99 -0.68
N PHE A 60 -0.94 -3.26 -1.17
CA PHE A 60 -0.06 -3.72 -2.23
C PHE A 60 0.67 -5.03 -1.88
N TYR A 61 1.31 -5.08 -0.72
CA TYR A 61 2.10 -6.25 -0.32
C TYR A 61 1.25 -7.40 0.23
N SER A 62 0.00 -7.16 0.64
CA SER A 62 -0.93 -8.24 0.96
C SER A 62 -1.26 -9.08 -0.28
N HIS A 63 -1.14 -8.49 -1.48
CA HIS A 63 -1.31 -9.21 -2.74
C HIS A 63 0.03 -9.70 -3.31
N TYR A 64 1.01 -8.82 -3.42
CA TYR A 64 2.29 -9.11 -4.10
C TYR A 64 3.43 -9.55 -3.18
N GLY A 65 3.20 -9.65 -1.87
CA GLY A 65 4.20 -10.10 -0.91
C GLY A 65 4.82 -11.44 -1.32
N ASN A 66 6.15 -11.50 -1.38
CA ASN A 66 6.92 -12.66 -1.85
C ASN A 66 6.74 -13.03 -3.34
N GLN A 67 6.00 -12.26 -4.12
CA GLN A 67 5.80 -12.49 -5.57
C GLN A 67 6.64 -11.53 -6.42
N VAL A 68 6.72 -11.78 -7.73
CA VAL A 68 7.30 -10.85 -8.70
C VAL A 68 6.19 -9.89 -9.15
N TYR A 69 6.49 -8.59 -9.19
CA TYR A 69 5.57 -7.53 -9.61
C TYR A 69 6.33 -6.44 -10.37
N ASN A 70 5.61 -5.55 -11.06
CA ASN A 70 6.25 -4.40 -11.69
C ASN A 70 6.55 -3.35 -10.60
N ARG A 71 7.82 -2.95 -10.50
CA ARG A 71 8.30 -1.96 -9.51
C ARG A 71 7.54 -0.64 -9.52
N ASN A 72 6.88 -0.30 -10.64
CA ASN A 72 6.13 0.94 -10.81
C ASN A 72 4.68 0.84 -10.32
N ASP A 73 4.15 -0.36 -10.06
CA ASP A 73 2.72 -0.53 -9.74
C ASP A 73 2.33 0.12 -8.42
N LEU A 74 3.21 0.10 -7.42
CA LEU A 74 2.97 0.80 -6.16
C LEU A 74 2.83 2.32 -6.37
N ALA A 75 3.67 2.91 -7.23
CA ALA A 75 3.56 4.32 -7.60
C ALA A 75 2.29 4.63 -8.40
N ARG A 76 1.87 3.73 -9.29
CA ARG A 76 0.62 3.86 -10.06
C ARG A 76 -0.60 3.83 -9.13
N LEU A 77 -0.63 2.91 -8.17
CA LEU A 77 -1.70 2.86 -7.16
C LEU A 77 -1.69 4.07 -6.22
N TYR A 78 -0.51 4.59 -5.87
CA TYR A 78 -0.42 5.85 -5.14
C TYR A 78 -1.11 6.98 -5.90
N ASP A 79 -0.78 7.15 -7.19
CA ASP A 79 -1.39 8.19 -8.02
C ASP A 79 -2.89 7.98 -8.19
N TYR A 80 -3.33 6.73 -8.31
CA TYR A 80 -4.73 6.36 -8.34
C TYR A 80 -5.47 6.79 -7.08
N TRP A 81 -4.95 6.49 -5.88
CA TRP A 81 -5.55 6.91 -4.60
C TRP A 81 -5.51 8.43 -4.43
N ALA A 82 -4.42 9.08 -4.83
CA ALA A 82 -4.29 10.53 -4.78
C ALA A 82 -5.32 11.21 -5.70
N SER A 83 -5.55 10.68 -6.90
CA SER A 83 -6.56 11.20 -7.84
C SER A 83 -8.00 11.08 -7.34
N ARG A 84 -8.25 10.12 -6.43
CA ARG A 84 -9.55 9.89 -5.79
C ARG A 84 -9.72 10.62 -4.47
N ASP A 85 -8.74 11.43 -4.08
CA ASP A 85 -8.73 12.15 -2.80
C ASP A 85 -8.96 11.21 -1.60
N VAL A 86 -8.18 10.12 -1.55
CA VAL A 86 -8.16 9.19 -0.41
C VAL A 86 -7.32 9.83 0.70
N ARG A 87 -7.96 10.64 1.56
CA ARG A 87 -7.27 11.40 2.63
C ARG A 87 -7.54 10.88 4.04
N THR A 88 -8.40 9.88 4.18
CA THR A 88 -8.81 9.34 5.47
C THR A 88 -8.63 7.83 5.50
N MET A 89 -8.40 7.28 6.69
CA MET A 89 -8.31 5.83 6.88
C MET A 89 -9.61 5.12 6.52
N ALA A 90 -10.76 5.75 6.77
CA ALA A 90 -12.06 5.21 6.37
C ALA A 90 -12.14 5.00 4.85
N LYS A 91 -11.78 6.02 4.06
CA LYS A 91 -11.78 5.93 2.61
C LYS A 91 -10.69 4.98 2.10
N ALA A 92 -9.52 4.97 2.72
CA ALA A 92 -8.48 3.99 2.41
C ALA A 92 -8.98 2.55 2.64
N ALA A 93 -9.71 2.29 3.74
CA ALA A 93 -10.29 0.99 4.04
C ALA A 93 -11.38 0.57 3.05
N GLU A 94 -12.06 1.51 2.39
CA GLU A 94 -12.93 1.23 1.24
C GLU A 94 -12.11 0.82 0.01
N MET A 95 -11.05 1.57 -0.30
CA MET A 95 -10.19 1.31 -1.47
C MET A 95 -9.54 -0.09 -1.43
N VAL A 96 -9.20 -0.61 -0.24
CA VAL A 96 -8.59 -1.94 -0.12
C VAL A 96 -9.54 -3.10 -0.44
N GLN A 97 -10.85 -2.82 -0.60
CA GLN A 97 -11.82 -3.81 -1.05
C GLN A 97 -11.81 -3.98 -2.57
N GLU A 98 -11.22 -3.05 -3.32
CA GLU A 98 -11.06 -3.17 -4.76
C GLU A 98 -10.05 -4.27 -5.11
N ASP A 99 -10.31 -5.00 -6.20
CA ASP A 99 -9.34 -5.94 -6.76
C ASP A 99 -8.16 -5.17 -7.36
N ILE A 100 -6.97 -5.39 -6.79
CA ILE A 100 -5.77 -4.64 -7.14
C ILE A 100 -5.35 -4.85 -8.60
N GLU A 101 -5.58 -6.04 -9.15
CA GLU A 101 -5.20 -6.35 -10.52
C GLU A 101 -6.14 -5.65 -11.50
N GLU A 102 -7.44 -5.64 -11.21
CA GLU A 102 -8.43 -4.91 -12.01
C GLU A 102 -8.19 -3.40 -11.95
N VAL A 103 -7.86 -2.86 -10.77
CA VAL A 103 -7.43 -1.47 -10.63
C VAL A 103 -6.22 -1.21 -11.50
N LEU A 104 -5.13 -1.97 -11.36
CA LEU A 104 -3.89 -1.76 -12.10
C LEU A 104 -4.05 -1.91 -13.62
N LYS A 105 -4.94 -2.80 -14.09
CA LYS A 105 -5.31 -2.92 -15.52
C LYS A 105 -6.05 -1.69 -16.04
N SER A 106 -6.85 -1.03 -15.18
CA SER A 106 -7.59 0.18 -15.55
C SER A 106 -6.70 1.43 -15.65
N LEU A 107 -5.54 1.43 -15.00
CA LEU A 107 -4.56 2.53 -15.07
C LEU A 107 -3.79 2.39 -16.39
N LYS A 108 -4.01 3.30 -17.34
CA LYS A 108 -3.23 3.33 -18.59
C LYS A 108 -1.80 3.81 -18.36
#